data_AF-A0A532D139-F1
#
_entry.id   AF-A0A532D139-F1
#
_cell.length_a   1.000
_cell.length_b   1.000
_cell.length_c   1.000
_cell.angle_alpha   90.00
_cell.angle_beta   90.00
_cell.angle_gamma   90.00
#
_symmetry.space_group_name_H-M   'P 1'
#
loop_
_entity.id
_entity.type
_entity.pdbx_description
1 polymer ?
#
loop_
_entity_poly.entity_id
_entity_poly.type
_entity_poly.pdbx_seq_one_letter_code
_entity_poly.pdbx_strand_id
1 'polypeptide(L)'
;MVNLTELCGEIIKALHVRTEAKDWEQFEIKRVAGNPEKPILLRGFGLPDRGGVQYARLVVTLEELARRQQLNTDQAKEKFQLTNREQSVIEHLAKGWTNKEIANALQITEQTVKEHIKHIMRKTNSTTRTGILVHIFNS
;
A
#
# COMPACT_ATOMS: atom_id res chain seq x y z
N MET A 1 -2.22 -1.12 -19.28
CA MET A 1 -2.87 -0.16 -18.37
C MET A 1 -4.36 -0.47 -18.44
N VAL A 2 -4.94 -1.01 -17.38
CA VAL A 2 -6.35 -1.46 -17.40
C VAL A 2 -7.26 -0.25 -17.62
N ASN A 3 -8.11 -0.31 -18.65
CA ASN A 3 -9.02 0.76 -19.01
C ASN A 3 -10.34 0.59 -18.23
N LEU A 4 -10.93 1.67 -17.72
CA LEU A 4 -12.23 1.66 -17.02
C LEU A 4 -13.30 0.93 -17.84
N THR A 5 -13.28 1.09 -19.16
CA THR A 5 -14.19 0.41 -20.09
C THR A 5 -14.08 -1.12 -20.04
N GLU A 6 -12.87 -1.64 -19.83
CA GLU A 6 -12.60 -3.08 -19.74
C GLU A 6 -13.18 -3.64 -18.44
N LEU A 7 -12.98 -2.95 -17.32
CA LEU A 7 -13.60 -3.28 -16.04
C LEU A 7 -15.13 -3.25 -16.14
N CYS A 8 -15.71 -2.20 -16.73
CA CYS A 8 -17.17 -2.11 -16.92
C CYS A 8 -17.69 -3.30 -17.74
N GLY A 9 -16.96 -3.71 -18.79
CA GLY A 9 -17.30 -4.89 -19.59
C GLY A 9 -17.24 -6.21 -18.81
N GLU A 10 -16.21 -6.41 -17.98
CA GLU A 10 -16.11 -7.57 -17.09
C GLU A 10 -17.27 -7.63 -16.09
N ILE A 11 -17.61 -6.48 -15.52
CA ILE A 11 -18.70 -6.38 -14.56
C ILE A 11 -20.04 -6.70 -15.23
N ILE A 12 -20.35 -6.08 -16.38
CA ILE A 12 -21.59 -6.36 -17.12
C ILE A 12 -21.70 -7.84 -17.49
N LYS A 13 -20.61 -8.47 -17.96
CA LYS A 13 -20.60 -9.90 -18.27
C LYS A 13 -20.90 -10.77 -17.05
N ALA A 14 -20.26 -10.47 -15.92
CA ALA A 14 -20.46 -11.25 -14.71
C ALA A 14 -21.87 -11.06 -14.10
N LEU A 15 -22.49 -9.89 -14.31
CA LEU A 15 -23.88 -9.62 -13.96
C LEU A 15 -24.87 -10.39 -14.85
N HIS A 16 -24.59 -10.55 -16.15
CA HIS A 16 -25.46 -11.30 -17.06
C HIS A 16 -25.53 -12.80 -16.76
N VAL A 17 -24.49 -13.36 -16.13
CA VAL A 17 -24.44 -14.79 -15.77
C VAL A 17 -25.20 -15.09 -14.47
N ARG A 18 -25.56 -14.06 -13.68
CA ARG A 18 -26.25 -14.19 -12.39
C ARG A 18 -27.67 -13.65 -12.49
N THR A 19 -28.63 -14.53 -12.80
CA THR A 19 -30.01 -14.13 -13.09
C THR A 19 -30.92 -14.02 -11.87
N GLU A 20 -30.51 -14.50 -10.69
CA GLU A 20 -31.34 -14.50 -9.48
C GLU A 20 -30.86 -13.48 -8.44
N ALA A 21 -31.77 -12.71 -7.84
CA ALA A 21 -31.46 -11.62 -6.91
C ALA A 21 -30.58 -12.02 -5.71
N LYS A 22 -30.60 -13.30 -5.29
CA LYS A 22 -29.76 -13.83 -4.20
C LYS A 22 -28.27 -13.92 -4.57
N ASP A 23 -27.94 -14.04 -5.85
CA ASP A 23 -26.54 -14.16 -6.31
C ASP A 23 -25.80 -12.81 -6.33
N TRP A 24 -26.52 -11.70 -6.12
CA TRP A 24 -26.02 -10.34 -6.25
C TRP A 24 -25.46 -9.78 -4.94
N GLU A 25 -25.93 -10.26 -3.79
CA GLU A 25 -25.43 -9.84 -2.46
C GLU A 25 -23.95 -10.19 -2.25
N GLN A 26 -23.43 -11.17 -2.99
CA GLN A 26 -22.04 -11.63 -2.92
C GLN A 26 -21.16 -11.15 -4.09
N PHE A 27 -21.71 -10.32 -4.98
CA PHE A 27 -21.02 -9.92 -6.19
C PHE A 27 -20.15 -8.67 -5.96
N GLU A 28 -18.84 -8.90 -5.82
CA GLU A 28 -17.81 -7.85 -5.72
C GLU A 28 -16.68 -8.15 -6.72
N ILE A 29 -16.44 -7.27 -7.68
CA ILE A 29 -15.26 -7.34 -8.57
C ILE A 29 -14.24 -6.30 -8.15
N LYS A 30 -12.98 -6.74 -7.95
CA LYS A 30 -11.85 -5.89 -7.57
C LYS A 30 -10.81 -5.82 -8.69
N ARG A 31 -10.38 -4.61 -9.05
CA ARG A 31 -9.25 -4.38 -9.97
C ARG A 31 -8.36 -3.25 -9.48
N VAL A 32 -7.06 -3.41 -9.68
CA VAL A 32 -6.09 -2.33 -9.47
C VAL A 32 -5.86 -1.63 -10.81
N ALA A 33 -6.01 -0.31 -10.82
CA ALA A 33 -5.81 0.54 -11.99
C ALA A 33 -5.01 1.79 -11.60
N GLY A 34 -4.69 2.64 -12.58
CA GLY A 34 -3.92 3.87 -12.35
C GLY A 34 -2.41 3.68 -12.49
N ASN A 35 -1.66 4.70 -12.06
CA ASN A 35 -0.19 4.72 -12.11
C ASN A 35 0.37 3.75 -11.03
N PRO A 36 1.42 2.96 -11.33
CA PRO A 36 2.17 2.20 -10.32
C PRO A 36 2.54 2.97 -9.04
N GLU A 37 2.77 4.29 -9.13
CA GLU A 37 3.08 5.16 -7.98
C GLU A 37 1.86 5.56 -7.16
N LYS A 38 0.66 5.57 -7.77
CA LYS A 38 -0.62 5.88 -7.13
C LYS A 38 -1.69 4.88 -7.60
N PRO A 39 -1.58 3.62 -7.16
CA PRO A 39 -2.55 2.61 -7.57
C PRO A 39 -3.92 2.94 -6.98
N ILE A 40 -4.97 2.69 -7.75
CA ILE A 40 -6.35 2.88 -7.35
C ILE A 40 -7.02 1.50 -7.37
N LEU A 41 -7.67 1.14 -6.28
CA LEU A 41 -8.57 -0.01 -6.22
C LEU A 41 -9.93 0.41 -6.72
N LEU A 42 -10.36 -0.26 -7.78
CA LEU A 42 -11.71 -0.19 -8.30
C LEU A 42 -12.49 -1.37 -7.72
N ARG A 43 -13.63 -1.11 -7.07
CA ARG A 43 -14.58 -2.16 -6.66
C ARG A 43 -15.93 -1.95 -7.31
N GLY A 44 -16.38 -2.93 -8.07
CA GLY A 44 -17.68 -2.94 -8.74
C GLY A 44 -18.71 -3.77 -7.99
N PHE A 45 -19.92 -3.22 -7.86
CA PHE A 45 -21.09 -3.84 -7.24
C PHE A 45 -22.29 -3.73 -8.18
N GLY A 46 -23.08 -4.79 -8.27
CA GLY A 46 -24.38 -4.76 -8.94
C GLY A 46 -25.47 -4.38 -7.95
N LEU A 47 -26.32 -3.42 -8.30
CA LEU A 47 -27.51 -3.06 -7.55
C LEU A 47 -28.75 -3.58 -8.29
N PRO A 48 -29.41 -4.62 -7.78
CA PRO A 48 -30.62 -5.13 -8.41
C PRO A 48 -31.74 -4.10 -8.30
N ASP A 49 -32.54 -3.99 -9.36
CA ASP A 49 -33.80 -3.27 -9.38
C ASP A 49 -34.95 -4.28 -9.44
N ARG A 50 -36.11 -3.94 -8.89
CA ARG A 50 -37.32 -4.78 -8.91
C ARG A 50 -37.80 -5.06 -10.34
N GLY A 51 -37.39 -4.26 -11.33
CA GLY A 51 -37.66 -4.48 -12.75
C GLY A 51 -36.79 -5.57 -13.42
N GLY A 52 -35.84 -6.19 -12.70
CA GLY A 52 -34.92 -7.20 -13.25
C GLY A 52 -33.63 -6.61 -13.85
N VAL A 53 -32.82 -7.46 -14.48
CA VAL A 53 -31.44 -7.13 -14.93
C VAL A 53 -31.38 -5.94 -15.89
N GLN A 54 -32.45 -5.68 -16.65
CA GLN A 54 -32.55 -4.52 -17.56
C GLN A 54 -32.54 -3.16 -16.84
N TYR A 55 -32.90 -3.12 -15.56
CA TYR A 55 -32.90 -1.92 -14.74
C TYR A 55 -31.83 -1.96 -13.65
N ALA A 56 -31.00 -3.01 -13.64
CA ALA A 56 -29.90 -3.12 -12.69
C ALA A 56 -28.96 -1.92 -12.83
N ARG A 57 -28.54 -1.38 -11.69
CA ARG A 57 -27.57 -0.30 -11.62
C ARG A 57 -26.22 -0.86 -11.25
N LEU A 58 -25.18 -0.14 -11.63
CA LEU A 58 -23.83 -0.45 -11.22
C LEU A 58 -23.28 0.63 -10.31
N VAL A 59 -22.61 0.21 -9.24
CA VAL A 59 -21.78 1.10 -8.42
C VAL A 59 -20.33 0.67 -8.59
N VAL A 60 -19.48 1.62 -8.97
CA VAL A 60 -18.03 1.45 -8.92
C VAL A 60 -17.49 2.42 -7.90
N THR A 61 -16.82 1.90 -6.88
CA THR A 61 -16.06 2.70 -5.92
C THR A 61 -14.61 2.75 -6.33
N LEU A 62 -13.98 3.91 -6.15
CA LEU A 62 -12.58 4.15 -6.43
C LEU A 62 -11.92 4.55 -5.12
N GLU A 63 -10.97 3.73 -4.68
CA GLU A 63 -10.19 3.99 -3.49
C GLU A 63 -8.74 4.11 -3.91
N GLU A 64 -8.07 5.21 -3.58
CA GLU A 64 -6.61 5.24 -3.70
C GLU A 64 -6.06 4.13 -2.80
N LEU A 65 -5.40 3.15 -3.41
CA LEU A 65 -4.57 2.23 -2.65
C LEU A 65 -3.36 3.05 -2.25
N ALA A 66 -3.45 3.69 -1.08
CA ALA A 66 -2.27 4.12 -0.36
C ALA A 66 -1.36 2.90 -0.35
N ARG A 67 -0.31 2.93 -1.17
CA ARG A 67 0.65 1.83 -1.31
C ARG A 67 1.03 1.48 0.11
N ARG A 68 0.59 0.32 0.63
CA ARG A 68 0.84 -0.14 2.00
C ARG A 68 2.25 0.29 2.37
N GLN A 69 2.33 1.36 3.15
CA GLN A 69 3.53 2.08 3.53
C GLN A 69 4.77 1.63 2.75
N GLN A 70 4.93 2.09 1.50
CA GLN A 70 6.24 2.68 1.26
C GLN A 70 6.27 3.75 2.34
N LEU A 71 6.96 3.45 3.44
CA LEU A 71 7.16 4.35 4.58
C LEU A 71 7.16 5.77 4.02
N ASN A 72 6.48 6.70 4.68
CA ASN A 72 6.57 8.14 4.41
C ASN A 72 8.04 8.58 4.52
N THR A 73 8.92 8.04 3.67
CA THR A 73 10.35 8.00 3.90
C THR A 73 10.90 9.28 3.35
N ASP A 74 10.31 9.82 2.29
CA ASP A 74 10.63 11.15 1.80
C ASP A 74 10.15 12.23 2.79
N GLN A 75 8.94 12.11 3.34
CA GLN A 75 8.45 13.00 4.40
C GLN A 75 9.27 12.89 5.69
N ALA A 76 9.55 11.66 6.14
CA ALA A 76 10.40 11.40 7.30
C ALA A 76 11.86 11.81 7.05
N LYS A 77 12.35 11.69 5.81
CA LYS A 77 13.68 12.14 5.41
C LYS A 77 13.79 13.65 5.50
N GLU A 78 12.79 14.38 5.03
CA GLU A 78 12.77 15.83 5.18
C GLU A 78 12.62 16.24 6.65
N LYS A 79 11.62 15.67 7.34
CA LYS A 79 11.31 15.97 8.75
C LYS A 79 12.46 15.69 9.71
N PHE A 80 13.14 14.56 9.55
CA PHE A 80 14.26 14.14 10.41
C PHE A 80 15.63 14.35 9.76
N GLN A 81 15.70 15.00 8.59
CA GLN A 81 16.94 15.28 7.86
C GLN A 81 17.79 14.01 7.65
N LEU A 82 17.15 12.92 7.22
CA LEU A 82 17.81 11.64 7.03
C LEU A 82 18.66 11.66 5.76
N THR A 83 19.82 11.02 5.82
CA THR A 83 20.65 10.75 4.66
C THR A 83 20.10 9.57 3.86
N ASN A 84 20.48 9.46 2.59
CA ASN A 84 20.15 8.30 1.76
C ASN A 84 20.57 6.97 2.42
N ARG A 85 21.70 6.97 3.13
CA ARG A 85 22.20 5.76 3.79
C ARG A 85 21.38 5.37 5.01
N GLU A 86 20.97 6.36 5.82
CA GLU A 86 20.08 6.13 6.96
C GLU A 86 18.70 5.65 6.50
N GLN A 87 18.19 6.19 5.40
CA GLN A 87 16.97 5.73 4.74
C GLN A 87 17.06 4.24 4.36
N SER A 88 18.14 3.82 3.70
CA SER A 88 18.35 2.40 3.39
C SER A 88 18.37 1.52 4.65
N VAL A 89 19.01 1.99 5.74
CA VAL A 89 19.01 1.26 7.02
C VAL A 89 17.60 1.13 7.60
N ILE A 90 16.80 2.19 7.58
CA ILE A 90 15.41 2.20 8.08
C ILE A 90 14.53 1.23 7.29
N GLU A 91 14.65 1.18 5.96
CA GLU A 91 13.89 0.26 5.11
C GLU A 91 14.12 -1.21 5.48
N HIS A 92 15.35 -1.57 5.83
CA HIS A 92 15.68 -2.93 6.25
C HIS A 92 15.26 -3.17 7.70
N LEU A 93 15.38 -2.15 8.55
CA LEU A 93 14.95 -2.18 9.94
C LEU A 93 13.43 -2.38 10.07
N ALA A 94 12.64 -1.77 9.17
CA ALA A 94 11.18 -1.94 9.08
C ALA A 94 10.77 -3.36 8.69
N LYS A 95 11.64 -4.13 8.04
CA LYS A 95 11.44 -5.56 7.74
C LYS A 95 11.78 -6.47 8.91
N GLY A 96 12.22 -5.93 10.05
CA GLY A 96 12.62 -6.70 11.22
C GLY A 96 14.03 -7.29 11.16
N TRP A 97 14.85 -6.91 10.18
CA TRP A 97 16.18 -7.50 9.97
C TRP A 97 17.15 -7.16 11.10
N THR A 98 17.99 -8.11 11.49
CA THR A 98 19.09 -7.92 12.44
C THR A 98 20.19 -7.01 11.86
N ASN A 99 21.07 -6.47 12.71
CA ASN A 99 22.19 -5.64 12.22
C ASN A 99 23.11 -6.41 11.26
N LYS A 100 23.25 -7.73 11.46
CA LYS A 100 23.99 -8.63 10.57
C LYS A 100 23.36 -8.74 9.18
N GLU A 101 22.06 -8.95 9.12
CA GLU A 101 21.33 -9.02 7.85
C GLU A 101 21.38 -7.69 7.10
N ILE A 102 21.23 -6.57 7.81
CA ILE A 102 21.37 -5.22 7.23
C ILE A 102 22.78 -4.98 6.71
N ALA A 103 23.79 -5.36 7.50
CA ALA A 103 25.20 -5.23 7.14
C ALA A 103 25.52 -5.98 5.85
N ASN A 104 25.07 -7.22 5.75
CA ASN A 104 25.23 -8.06 4.57
C ASN A 104 24.54 -7.45 3.34
N ALA A 105 23.29 -7.01 3.50
CA ALA A 105 22.52 -6.46 2.38
C ALA A 105 23.06 -5.12 1.86
N LEU A 106 23.60 -4.29 2.75
CA LEU A 106 24.18 -2.99 2.41
C LEU A 106 25.68 -3.04 2.14
N GLN A 107 26.31 -4.23 2.21
CA GLN A 107 27.75 -4.44 2.03
C GLN A 107 28.61 -3.55 2.95
N ILE A 108 28.25 -3.48 4.23
CA ILE A 108 28.98 -2.76 5.29
C ILE A 108 29.15 -3.64 6.52
N THR A 109 29.86 -3.17 7.54
CA THR A 109 30.02 -3.92 8.79
C THR A 109 28.82 -3.75 9.71
N GLU A 110 28.57 -4.74 10.59
CA GLU A 110 27.58 -4.62 11.66
C GLU A 110 27.81 -3.40 12.56
N GLN A 111 29.08 -3.03 12.78
CA GLN A 111 29.44 -1.86 13.56
C GLN A 111 29.00 -0.57 12.85
N THR A 112 29.17 -0.49 11.53
CA THR A 112 28.68 0.64 10.72
C THR A 112 27.16 0.76 10.79
N VAL A 113 26.43 -0.37 10.77
CA VAL A 113 24.97 -0.36 10.97
C VAL A 113 24.59 0.18 12.34
N LYS A 114 25.29 -0.23 13.41
CA LYS A 114 25.06 0.29 14.77
C LYS A 114 25.24 1.81 14.84
N GLU A 115 26.27 2.34 14.19
CA GLU A 115 26.50 3.79 14.15
C GLU A 115 25.41 4.53 13.36
N HIS A 116 24.96 3.99 12.21
CA HIS A 116 23.80 4.54 11.51
C HIS A 116 22.55 4.54 12.41
N ILE A 117 22.26 3.45 13.12
CA ILE A 117 21.11 3.36 14.03
C ILE A 117 21.21 4.40 15.16
N LYS A 118 22.39 4.62 15.76
CA LYS A 118 22.58 5.67 16.77
C LYS A 118 22.31 7.07 16.21
N HIS A 119 22.75 7.34 14.99
CA HIS A 119 22.47 8.62 14.32
C HIS A 119 20.99 8.82 14.05
N ILE A 120 20.31 7.77 13.58
CA ILE A 120 18.86 7.78 13.35
C ILE A 120 18.10 8.00 14.67
N MET A 121 18.51 7.32 15.75
CA MET A 121 17.92 7.50 17.09
C MET A 121 18.01 8.95 17.55
N ARG A 122 19.16 9.59 17.38
CA ARG A 122 19.33 11.03 17.69
C ARG A 122 18.40 11.91 16.84
N LYS A 123 18.31 11.66 15.53
CA LYS A 123 17.47 12.45 14.61
C LYS A 123 15.98 12.30 14.88
N THR A 124 15.56 11.10 15.27
CA THR A 124 14.16 10.78 15.59
C THR A 124 13.80 10.96 17.06
N ASN A 125 14.75 11.41 17.89
CA ASN A 125 14.63 11.47 19.36
C ASN A 125 14.14 10.15 19.99
N SER A 126 14.56 9.01 19.41
CA SER A 126 14.18 7.68 19.84
C SER A 126 15.23 7.08 20.77
N THR A 127 14.79 6.33 21.79
CA THR A 127 15.66 5.59 22.70
C THR A 127 15.75 4.10 22.38
N THR A 128 14.84 3.59 21.55
CA THR A 128 14.77 2.18 21.17
C THR A 128 14.72 2.02 19.66
N ARG A 129 15.19 0.86 19.19
CA ARG A 129 15.18 0.50 17.77
C ARG A 129 13.77 0.54 17.19
N THR A 130 12.78 0.06 17.95
CA THR A 130 11.37 0.10 17.57
C THR A 130 10.81 1.52 17.62
N GLY A 131 11.26 2.34 18.57
CA GLY A 131 10.89 3.76 18.66
C GLY A 131 11.20 4.52 17.37
N ILE A 132 12.34 4.24 16.73
CA ILE A 132 12.67 4.79 15.40
C ILE A 132 11.50 4.60 14.44
N LEU A 133 11.02 3.36 14.29
CA LEU A 133 9.96 3.03 13.35
C LEU A 133 8.64 3.73 13.71
N VAL A 134 8.29 3.81 15.00
CA VAL A 134 7.09 4.53 15.45
C VAL A 134 7.14 5.99 15.00
N HIS A 135 8.28 6.67 15.18
CA HIS A 135 8.44 8.05 14.74
C HIS A 135 8.43 8.18 13.21
N ILE A 136 9.07 7.28 12.48
CA ILE A 136 9.07 7.31 11.01
C ILE A 136 7.66 7.06 10.45
N PHE A 137 6.88 6.15 11.03
CA PHE A 137 5.52 5.83 10.56
C PHE A 137 4.50 6.90 10.90
N ASN A 138 4.71 7.66 11.96
CA ASN A 138 3.83 8.76 12.38
C ASN A 138 4.24 10.12 11.78
N SER A 139 5.07 10.12 10.74
CA SER A 139 5.63 11.33 10.13
C SER A 139 4.99 11.71 8.82
#